data_AF-A0A2K6CCT7-F1
#
_entry.id   AF-A0A2K6CCT7-F1
#
_cell.length_a   1.000
_cell.length_b   1.000
_cell.length_c   1.000
_cell.angle_alpha   90.00
_cell.angle_beta   90.00
_cell.angle_gamma   90.00
#
_symmetry.space_group_name_H-M   'P 1'
#
loop_
_entity.id
_entity.type
_entity.pdbx_description
1 polymer ?
#
loop_
_entity_poly.entity_id
_entity_poly.type
_entity_poly.pdbx_seq_one_letter_code
_entity_poly.pdbx_strand_id
1 'polypeptide(L)'
;MNLLWEKNVRNKDNHCMEVIRLKGLVSIKDKPQQVIVQGVHELYDLEETPVSWKDDTERTNRLVLIGRNLDKDVLKQLFIATVTETEKRWTTHFKEDQVCT
;
A
#
# COMPACT_ATOMS: atom_id res chain seq x y z
N MET A 1 -9.27 6.06 8.04
CA MET A 1 -8.02 5.90 7.26
C MET A 1 -6.98 6.70 8.02
N ASN A 2 -6.08 6.05 8.76
CA ASN A 2 -4.99 6.77 9.42
C ASN A 2 -3.81 6.76 8.46
N LEU A 3 -3.45 7.94 7.95
CA LEU A 3 -2.36 8.06 6.99
C LEU A 3 -1.01 7.89 7.71
N LEU A 4 -0.07 7.23 7.04
CA LEU A 4 1.33 7.02 7.50
C LEU A 4 2.05 8.32 7.92
N TRP A 5 1.53 9.49 7.50
CA TRP A 5 2.05 10.82 7.80
C TRP A 5 1.62 11.38 9.15
N GLU A 6 0.57 10.85 9.77
CA GLU A 6 -0.01 11.45 10.98
C GLU A 6 0.87 11.28 12.23
N LYS A 7 2.13 10.82 12.09
CA LYS A 7 3.08 10.57 13.19
C LYS A 7 2.52 9.65 14.28
N ASN A 8 1.46 8.90 13.94
CA ASN A 8 0.71 8.03 14.85
C ASN A 8 1.29 6.61 14.91
N VAL A 9 2.24 6.28 14.03
CA VAL A 9 2.91 4.98 14.02
C VAL A 9 4.25 5.09 14.72
N ARG A 10 4.47 4.24 15.71
CA ARG A 10 5.72 4.18 16.47
C ARG A 10 6.57 2.99 16.03
N ASN A 11 7.88 3.15 16.09
CA ASN A 11 8.80 2.02 15.92
C ASN A 11 8.91 1.19 17.21
N LYS A 12 9.66 0.10 17.15
CA LYS A 12 9.91 -0.79 18.30
C LYS A 12 10.53 -0.09 19.51
N ASP A 13 11.25 1.00 19.28
CA ASP A 13 11.90 1.83 20.31
C ASP A 13 10.98 2.97 20.82
N ASN A 14 9.68 2.92 20.47
CA ASN A 14 8.64 3.87 20.87
C ASN A 14 8.84 5.31 20.33
N HIS A 15 9.69 5.49 19.31
CA HIS A 15 9.81 6.77 18.60
C HIS A 15 8.76 6.88 17.49
N CYS A 16 8.21 8.08 17.31
CA CYS A 16 7.32 8.37 16.18
C CYS A 16 8.08 8.22 14.87
N MET A 17 7.53 7.42 13.96
CA MET A 17 8.01 7.28 12.59
C MET A 17 7.48 8.45 11.75
N GLU A 18 8.36 8.98 10.91
CA GLU A 18 8.01 10.04 9.97
C GLU A 18 8.50 9.63 8.59
N VAL A 19 7.57 9.37 7.67
CA VAL A 19 7.89 9.24 6.25
C VAL A 19 8.00 10.64 5.68
N ILE A 20 8.99 10.88 4.82
CA ILE A 20 9.20 12.15 4.10
C ILE A 20 8.93 11.94 2.61
N ARG A 21 9.41 10.80 2.08
CA ARG A 21 9.21 10.42 0.68
C ARG A 21 8.86 8.95 0.56
N LEU A 22 7.91 8.66 -0.30
CA LEU A 22 7.56 7.33 -0.76
C LEU A 22 7.77 7.28 -2.27
N LYS A 23 8.38 6.20 -2.75
CA LYS A 23 8.30 5.82 -4.17
C LYS A 23 8.16 4.31 -4.25
N GLY A 24 7.27 3.82 -5.09
CA GLY A 24 7.06 2.40 -5.20
C GLY A 24 6.51 1.98 -6.55
N LEU A 25 6.80 0.75 -6.91
CA LEU A 25 6.16 0.04 -8.00
C LEU A 25 5.15 -0.91 -7.37
N VAL A 26 3.88 -0.76 -7.71
CA VAL A 26 2.81 -1.58 -7.16
C VAL A 26 2.07 -2.32 -8.27
N SER A 27 1.61 -3.52 -7.94
CA SER A 27 0.67 -4.27 -8.74
C SER A 27 -0.73 -4.02 -8.22
N ILE A 28 -1.61 -3.56 -9.10
CA ILE A 28 -3.01 -3.34 -8.80
C ILE A 28 -3.81 -4.51 -9.40
N LYS A 29 -4.78 -5.00 -8.64
CA LYS A 29 -5.72 -6.03 -9.11
C LYS A 29 -6.40 -5.54 -10.39
N ASP A 30 -6.57 -6.45 -11.35
CA ASP A 30 -7.21 -6.18 -12.65
C ASP A 30 -6.49 -5.15 -13.54
N LYS A 31 -5.28 -4.69 -13.18
CA LYS A 31 -4.39 -3.92 -14.06
C LYS A 31 -3.22 -4.76 -14.54
N PRO A 32 -3.00 -4.89 -15.86
CA PRO A 32 -1.82 -5.56 -16.40
C PRO A 32 -0.56 -4.69 -16.31
N GLN A 33 -0.70 -3.36 -16.25
CA GLN A 33 0.42 -2.42 -16.16
C GLN A 33 1.00 -2.32 -14.74
N GLN A 34 2.29 -1.99 -14.67
CA GLN A 34 2.92 -1.56 -13.43
C GLN A 34 2.48 -0.13 -13.11
N VAL A 35 2.21 0.13 -11.84
CA VAL A 35 1.81 1.47 -11.38
C VAL A 35 2.90 1.99 -10.45
N ILE A 36 3.34 3.23 -10.69
CA ILE A 36 4.23 3.94 -9.78
C ILE A 36 3.37 4.68 -8.77
N VAL A 37 3.59 4.39 -7.49
CA VAL A 37 3.12 5.24 -6.39
C VAL A 37 4.26 6.15 -5.98
N GLN A 38 3.99 7.44 -5.84
CA GLN A 38 4.95 8.39 -5.30
C GLN A 38 4.27 9.31 -4.30
N GLY A 39 4.98 9.66 -3.24
CA GLY A 39 4.49 10.61 -2.25
C GLY A 39 5.63 11.46 -1.70
N VAL A 40 5.33 12.73 -1.49
CA VAL A 40 6.25 13.71 -0.89
C VAL A 40 5.47 14.47 0.16
N HIS A 41 5.88 14.34 1.43
CA HIS A 41 5.07 14.78 2.57
C HIS A 41 3.63 14.24 2.41
N GLU A 42 2.59 15.05 2.53
CA GLU A 42 1.21 14.57 2.54
C GLU A 42 0.61 14.29 1.16
N LEU A 43 1.32 14.65 0.09
CA LEU A 43 0.82 14.49 -1.28
C LEU A 43 1.19 13.11 -1.82
N TYR A 44 0.22 12.44 -2.43
CA TYR A 44 0.39 11.19 -3.14
C TYR A 44 -0.08 11.29 -4.57
N ASP A 45 0.60 10.54 -5.43
CA ASP A 45 0.30 10.41 -6.84
C ASP A 45 0.46 8.95 -7.29
N LEU A 46 -0.35 8.56 -8.27
CA LEU A 46 -0.40 7.23 -8.86
C LEU A 46 -0.29 7.38 -10.38
N GLU A 47 0.81 6.89 -10.93
CA GLU A 47 1.11 6.98 -12.36
C GLU A 47 1.13 5.58 -12.98
N GLU A 48 0.28 5.33 -13.97
CA GLU A 48 0.36 4.10 -14.75
C GLU A 48 1.54 4.16 -15.69
N THR A 49 2.37 3.11 -15.66
CA THR A 49 3.50 3.01 -16.59
C THR A 49 3.06 2.32 -17.87
N PRO A 50 3.73 2.56 -19.01
CA PRO A 50 3.50 1.80 -20.24
C PRO A 50 4.02 0.35 -20.15
N VAL A 51 4.60 -0.06 -19.02
CA VAL A 51 5.20 -1.39 -18.84
C VAL A 51 4.17 -2.33 -18.24
N SER A 52 3.82 -3.40 -18.97
CA SER A 52 3.03 -4.50 -18.43
C SER A 52 3.87 -5.42 -17.56
N TRP A 53 3.25 -6.00 -16.53
CA TRP A 53 3.79 -7.18 -15.87
C TRP A 53 3.91 -8.30 -16.92
N LYS A 54 5.05 -9.02 -16.96
CA LYS A 54 5.17 -10.19 -17.84
C LYS A 54 4.31 -11.31 -17.27
N ASP A 55 3.59 -12.03 -18.14
CA ASP A 55 2.62 -13.05 -17.73
C ASP A 55 3.23 -14.18 -16.86
N ASP A 56 4.53 -14.46 -17.03
CA ASP A 56 5.28 -15.48 -16.26
C ASP A 56 6.03 -14.94 -15.03
N THR A 57 5.90 -13.64 -14.70
CA THR A 57 6.59 -13.06 -13.54
C THR A 57 5.63 -12.81 -12.38
N GLU A 58 6.00 -13.30 -11.19
CA GLU A 58 5.27 -13.00 -9.96
C GLU A 58 5.21 -11.48 -9.75
N ARG A 59 3.97 -10.96 -9.72
CA ARG A 59 3.69 -9.53 -9.49
C ARG A 59 4.25 -9.13 -8.13
N THR A 60 5.29 -8.31 -8.12
CA THR A 60 6.01 -7.93 -6.89
C THR A 60 5.86 -6.45 -6.58
N ASN A 61 5.33 -6.13 -5.40
CA ASN A 61 5.31 -4.75 -4.90
C ASN A 61 6.70 -4.36 -4.35
N ARG A 62 7.25 -3.25 -4.85
CA ARG A 62 8.55 -2.72 -4.40
C ARG A 62 8.37 -1.29 -3.93
N LEU A 63 8.53 -1.05 -2.64
CA LEU A 63 8.40 0.28 -2.04
C LEU A 63 9.74 0.76 -1.47
N VAL A 64 10.01 2.05 -1.62
CA VAL A 64 11.12 2.78 -1.01
C VAL A 64 10.51 3.89 -0.16
N LEU A 65 10.73 3.79 1.15
CA LEU A 65 10.33 4.83 2.11
C LEU A 65 11.59 5.50 2.65
N ILE A 66 11.60 6.82 2.62
CA ILE A 66 12.68 7.66 3.15
C ILE A 66 12.08 8.54 4.23
N GLY A 67 12.71 8.55 5.40
CA GLY A 67 12.13 9.18 6.58
C GLY A 67 12.99 9.04 7.82
N ARG A 68 12.44 9.41 8.98
CA ARG A 68 13.09 9.35 10.30
C ARG A 68 12.49 8.23 11.14
N ASN A 69 13.33 7.58 11.95
CA ASN A 69 12.97 6.51 12.89
C ASN A 69 12.25 5.31 12.24
N LEU A 70 12.39 5.13 10.93
CA LEU A 70 11.67 4.10 10.18
C LEU A 70 12.08 2.70 10.65
N ASP A 71 11.08 1.87 10.92
CA ASP A 71 11.26 0.46 11.23
C ASP A 71 10.72 -0.38 10.07
N LYS A 72 11.63 -1.11 9.42
CA LYS A 72 11.33 -1.92 8.24
C LYS A 72 10.29 -3.00 8.53
N ASP A 73 10.36 -3.64 9.69
CA ASP A 73 9.50 -4.77 10.00
C ASP A 73 8.08 -4.28 10.31
N VAL A 74 7.96 -3.19 11.06
CA VAL A 74 6.66 -2.54 11.30
C VAL A 74 6.04 -2.05 9.99
N LEU A 75 6.81 -1.35 9.14
CA LEU A 75 6.33 -0.87 7.84
C LEU A 75 5.89 -2.02 6.92
N LYS A 76 6.65 -3.12 6.89
CA LYS A 76 6.30 -4.31 6.11
C LYS A 76 5.01 -4.96 6.62
N GLN A 77 4.86 -5.10 7.94
CA GLN A 77 3.65 -5.66 8.54
C GLN A 77 2.42 -4.79 8.26
N LEU A 78 2.53 -3.46 8.41
CA LEU A 78 1.44 -2.54 8.08
C LEU A 78 1.04 -2.61 6.61
N PHE A 79 2.01 -2.71 5.70
CA PHE A 79 1.74 -2.87 4.28
C PHE A 79 0.98 -4.18 4.00
N ILE A 80 1.44 -5.30 4.56
CA ILE A 80 0.78 -6.60 4.40
C ILE A 80 -0.64 -6.55 4.99
N ALA A 81 -0.81 -6.00 6.20
CA ALA A 81 -2.11 -5.86 6.85
C ALA A 81 -3.09 -5.03 6.00
N THR A 82 -2.63 -3.91 5.45
CA THR A 82 -3.46 -3.03 4.59
C THR A 82 -3.91 -3.76 3.32
N VAL A 83 -2.99 -4.46 2.64
CA VAL A 83 -3.31 -5.19 1.41
C VAL A 83 -4.25 -6.36 1.67
N THR A 84 -4.08 -7.06 2.80
CA THR A 84 -4.91 -8.22 3.17
C THR A 84 -6.28 -7.85 3.77
N GLU A 85 -6.41 -6.71 4.45
CA GLU A 85 -7.71 -6.22 4.93
C GLU A 85 -8.66 -5.83 3.79
N THR A 86 -8.13 -5.36 2.66
CA THR A 86 -8.93 -5.08 1.45
C THR A 86 -9.63 -6.33 0.91
N GLU A 87 -9.07 -7.52 1.10
CA GLU A 87 -9.70 -8.78 0.68
C GLU A 87 -10.93 -9.13 1.54
N LYS A 88 -10.92 -8.77 2.83
CA LYS A 88 -12.03 -9.01 3.76
C LYS A 88 -13.16 -7.98 3.63
N ARG A 89 -12.83 -6.72 3.34
CA ARG A 89 -13.86 -5.68 3.16
C ARG A 89 -14.66 -5.88 1.87
N TRP A 90 -14.02 -6.42 0.81
CA TRP A 90 -14.71 -6.76 -0.43
C TRP A 90 -15.63 -7.99 -0.28
N THR A 91 -15.22 -9.00 0.47
CA THR A 91 -16.06 -10.19 0.75
C THR A 91 -17.26 -9.89 1.66
N THR A 92 -17.22 -8.78 2.42
CA THR A 92 -18.37 -8.35 3.24
C THR A 92 -19.40 -7.55 2.40
N HIS A 93 -18.98 -6.89 1.32
CA HIS A 93 -19.88 -6.10 0.47
C HIS A 93 -20.64 -6.93 -0.59
N PHE A 94 -20.24 -8.18 -0.85
CA PHE A 94 -20.90 -9.07 -1.82
C PHE A 94 -22.02 -9.96 -1.23
N LYS A 95 -22.32 -9.84 0.07
CA LYS A 95 -23.43 -10.58 0.69
C LYS A 95 -24.74 -9.79 0.82
N GLU A 96 -24.77 -8.52 0.44
CA GLU A 96 -26.00 -7.69 0.51
C GLU A 96 -26.73 -7.51 -0.84
N ASP A 97 -26.26 -8.13 -1.92
CA ASP A 97 -26.93 -8.11 -3.24
C ASP A 97 -27.49 -9.49 -3.64
N GLN A 98 -27.86 -10.33 -2.67
CA GLN A 98 -28.54 -11.59 -2.96
C GLN A 98 -29.57 -11.99 -1.90
N VAL A 99 -30.63 -11.19 -1.75
CA VAL A 99 -31.95 -11.71 -1.35
C VAL A 99 -33.00 -11.09 -2.27
N CYS A 100 -33.36 -11.84 -3.32
CA CYS A 100 -34.69 -11.77 -3.92
C CYS A 100 -35.54 -12.85 -3.25
N THR A 101 -36.58 -12.46 -2.53
CA THR A 101 -37.99 -12.91 -2.63
C THR A 101 -38.80 -12.18 -1.57
#